data_AF-A0A1I6WY03-F1
#
_entry.id   AF-A0A1I6WY03-F1
#
_cell.length_a   1.000
_cell.length_b   1.000
_cell.length_c   1.000
_cell.angle_alpha   90.00
_cell.angle_beta   90.00
_cell.angle_gamma   90.00
#
_symmetry.space_group_name_H-M   'P 1'
#
loop_
_entity.id
_entity.type
_entity.pdbx_description
1 polymer ?
#
loop_
_entity_poly.entity_id
_entity_poly.type
_entity_poly.pdbx_seq_one_letter_code
_entity_poly.pdbx_strand_id
1 'polypeptide(L)'
;MGQFKTDQLVDRLEATAKARQATLARFRARPAADDPVVLARQAARHAVVQARDVRASEREIARLAAEADREAAALAAKERAEAEIARQIAEKAARQADLAAEQKAARDARFAARKARARR
;
A
#
# COMPACT_ATOMS: atom_id res chain seq x y z
N MET A 1 -55.01 11.74 -44.72
CA MET A 1 -53.94 11.94 -43.71
C MET A 1 -54.22 11.01 -42.53
N GLY A 2 -53.54 9.87 -42.41
CA GLY A 2 -53.77 8.94 -41.28
C GLY A 2 -52.98 7.62 -41.30
N GLN A 3 -52.61 7.12 -42.48
CA GLN A 3 -52.01 5.78 -42.65
C GLN A 3 -50.63 5.61 -41.98
N PHE A 4 -49.81 6.66 -41.93
CA PHE A 4 -48.40 6.55 -41.52
C PHE A 4 -48.16 6.36 -40.00
N LYS A 5 -49.18 6.54 -39.15
CA LYS A 5 -49.06 6.38 -37.68
C LYS A 5 -49.54 5.03 -37.16
N THR A 6 -50.49 4.39 -37.83
CA THR A 6 -51.02 3.08 -37.45
C THR A 6 -50.04 1.97 -37.74
N ASP A 7 -49.35 2.03 -38.88
CA ASP A 7 -48.39 1.01 -39.30
C ASP A 7 -47.20 0.95 -38.34
N GLN A 8 -46.71 2.08 -37.83
CA GLN A 8 -45.59 2.10 -36.88
C GLN A 8 -45.91 1.47 -35.52
N LEU A 9 -47.15 1.57 -35.03
CA LEU A 9 -47.52 0.93 -33.77
C LEU A 9 -47.63 -0.58 -33.95
N VAL A 10 -48.25 -1.03 -35.04
CA VAL A 10 -48.39 -2.44 -35.39
C VAL A 10 -47.01 -3.07 -35.59
N ASP A 11 -46.12 -2.42 -36.35
CA ASP A 11 -44.75 -2.88 -36.57
C ASP A 11 -43.97 -3.05 -35.25
N ARG A 12 -44.14 -2.12 -34.30
CA ARG A 12 -43.50 -2.23 -32.97
C ARG A 12 -44.06 -3.38 -32.15
N LEU A 13 -45.37 -3.61 -32.19
CA LEU A 13 -46.00 -4.73 -31.49
C LEU A 13 -45.55 -6.06 -32.07
N GLU A 14 -45.49 -6.18 -33.39
CA GLU A 14 -44.96 -7.35 -34.07
C GLU A 14 -43.48 -7.59 -33.77
N ALA A 15 -42.65 -6.54 -33.82
CA ALA A 15 -41.23 -6.63 -33.47
C ALA A 15 -41.05 -7.10 -32.02
N THR A 16 -41.87 -6.60 -31.09
CA THR A 16 -41.85 -7.02 -29.69
C THR A 16 -42.29 -8.47 -29.53
N ALA A 17 -43.33 -8.90 -30.26
CA ALA A 17 -43.79 -10.29 -30.25
C ALA A 17 -42.72 -11.24 -30.80
N LYS A 18 -42.09 -10.91 -31.93
CA LYS A 18 -40.98 -11.66 -32.52
C LYS A 18 -39.77 -11.72 -31.57
N ALA A 19 -39.44 -10.63 -30.89
CA ALA A 19 -38.35 -10.59 -29.92
C ALA A 19 -38.62 -11.49 -28.69
N ARG A 20 -39.85 -11.50 -28.18
CA ARG A 20 -40.27 -12.41 -27.09
C ARG A 20 -40.23 -13.86 -27.52
N GLN A 21 -40.74 -14.17 -28.71
CA GLN A 21 -40.70 -15.52 -29.27
C GLN A 21 -39.26 -16.00 -29.47
N ALA A 22 -38.38 -15.14 -29.99
CA ALA A 22 -36.96 -15.44 -30.14
C ALA A 22 -36.28 -15.69 -28.79
N THR A 23 -36.60 -14.93 -27.75
CA THR A 23 -36.07 -15.13 -26.39
C THR A 23 -36.50 -16.48 -25.82
N LEU A 24 -37.78 -16.84 -25.95
CA LEU A 24 -38.30 -18.14 -25.50
C LEU A 24 -37.69 -19.30 -26.30
N ALA A 25 -37.52 -19.14 -27.61
CA ALA A 25 -36.87 -20.14 -28.45
C ALA A 25 -35.41 -20.37 -28.02
N ARG A 26 -34.65 -19.29 -27.74
CA ARG A 26 -33.27 -19.39 -27.20
C ARG A 26 -33.23 -20.07 -25.84
N PHE A 27 -34.20 -19.79 -24.97
CA PHE A 27 -34.29 -20.44 -23.66
C PHE A 27 -34.55 -21.94 -23.79
N ARG A 28 -35.49 -22.34 -24.65
CA ARG A 28 -35.80 -23.75 -24.93
C ARG A 28 -34.67 -24.50 -25.63
N ALA A 29 -33.92 -23.82 -26.50
CA ALA A 29 -32.77 -24.38 -27.22
C ALA A 29 -31.49 -24.43 -26.38
N ARG A 30 -31.52 -23.96 -25.12
CA ARG A 30 -30.34 -23.98 -24.27
C ARG A 30 -30.01 -25.43 -23.89
N PRO A 31 -28.73 -25.86 -24.02
CA PRO A 31 -28.32 -27.18 -23.57
C PRO A 31 -28.57 -27.34 -22.06
N ALA A 32 -28.85 -28.57 -21.63
CA ALA A 32 -29.00 -28.91 -20.23
C ALA A 32 -27.72 -28.60 -19.44
N ALA A 33 -27.83 -28.46 -18.12
CA ALA A 33 -26.67 -28.21 -17.27
C ALA A 33 -25.63 -29.34 -17.34
N ASP A 34 -26.11 -30.57 -17.54
CA ASP A 34 -25.29 -31.79 -17.63
C ASP A 34 -24.76 -32.05 -19.05
N ASP A 35 -25.03 -31.15 -20.00
CA ASP A 35 -24.47 -31.24 -21.35
C ASP A 35 -22.93 -31.17 -21.27
N PRO A 36 -22.19 -32.08 -21.93
CA PRO A 36 -20.74 -32.17 -21.81
C PRO A 36 -20.02 -30.89 -22.25
N VAL A 37 -20.57 -30.15 -23.23
CA VAL A 37 -19.99 -28.89 -23.68
C VAL A 37 -20.20 -27.79 -22.64
N VAL A 38 -21.35 -27.78 -21.95
CA VAL A 38 -21.61 -26.84 -20.86
C VAL A 38 -20.69 -27.13 -19.67
N LEU A 39 -20.53 -28.39 -19.28
CA LEU A 39 -19.62 -28.81 -18.22
C LEU A 39 -18.16 -28.45 -18.54
N ALA A 40 -17.70 -28.72 -19.77
CA ALA A 40 -16.35 -28.35 -20.19
C ALA A 40 -16.10 -26.84 -20.10
N ARG A 41 -17.08 -26.01 -20.50
CA ARG A 41 -16.99 -24.55 -20.36
C ARG A 41 -16.99 -24.09 -18.91
N GLN A 42 -17.77 -24.74 -18.04
CA GLN A 42 -17.77 -24.44 -16.61
C GLN A 42 -16.43 -24.80 -15.97
N ALA A 43 -15.91 -26.00 -16.25
CA ALA A 43 -14.61 -26.46 -15.77
C ALA A 43 -13.48 -25.51 -16.21
N ALA A 44 -13.46 -25.10 -17.48
CA ALA A 44 -12.47 -24.13 -17.98
C ALA A 44 -12.54 -22.78 -17.26
N ARG A 45 -13.76 -22.25 -17.04
CA ARG A 45 -13.93 -21.01 -16.26
C ARG A 45 -13.47 -21.17 -14.81
N HIS A 46 -13.81 -22.29 -14.18
CA HIS A 46 -13.41 -22.57 -12.81
C HIS A 46 -11.89 -22.66 -12.68
N ALA A 47 -11.21 -23.34 -13.60
CA ALA A 47 -9.75 -23.39 -13.63
C ALA A 47 -9.12 -21.99 -13.76
N VAL A 48 -9.70 -21.10 -14.59
CA VAL A 48 -9.23 -19.71 -14.71
C VAL A 48 -9.43 -18.93 -13.41
N VAL A 49 -10.56 -19.11 -12.73
CA VAL A 49 -10.84 -18.45 -11.44
C VAL A 49 -9.86 -18.96 -10.37
N GLN A 50 -9.70 -20.27 -10.23
CA GLN A 50 -8.74 -20.85 -9.30
C GLN A 50 -7.31 -20.34 -9.55
N ALA A 51 -6.87 -20.28 -10.82
CA ALA A 51 -5.55 -19.74 -11.16
C ALA A 51 -5.42 -18.22 -10.89
N ARG A 52 -6.53 -17.47 -10.87
CA ARG A 52 -6.53 -16.06 -10.46
C ARG A 52 -6.46 -15.93 -8.94
N ASP A 53 -7.19 -16.77 -8.22
CA ASP A 53 -7.23 -16.77 -6.75
C ASP A 53 -5.88 -17.14 -6.17
N VAL A 54 -5.21 -18.16 -6.72
CA VAL A 54 -3.82 -18.52 -6.36
C VAL A 54 -2.87 -17.35 -6.60
N ARG A 55 -2.92 -16.72 -7.78
CA ARG A 55 -2.06 -15.56 -8.04
C ARG A 55 -2.40 -14.35 -7.15
N ALA A 56 -3.65 -14.21 -6.74
CA ALA A 56 -4.08 -13.13 -5.85
C ALA A 56 -3.56 -13.37 -4.42
N SER A 57 -3.65 -14.60 -3.91
CA SER A 57 -3.12 -14.96 -2.59
C SER A 57 -1.59 -14.84 -2.56
N GLU A 58 -0.88 -15.30 -3.59
CA GLU A 58 0.57 -15.15 -3.71
C GLU A 58 1.00 -13.68 -3.69
N ARG A 59 0.30 -12.82 -4.45
CA ARG A 59 0.57 -11.37 -4.46
C ARG A 59 0.29 -10.73 -3.10
N GLU A 60 -0.77 -11.15 -2.42
CA GLU A 60 -1.10 -10.65 -1.10
C GLU A 60 -0.03 -11.00 -0.07
N ILE A 61 0.41 -12.27 -0.05
CA ILE A 61 1.49 -12.73 0.83
C ILE A 61 2.77 -11.94 0.55
N ALA A 62 3.14 -11.75 -0.72
CA ALA A 62 4.32 -10.98 -1.10
C ALA A 62 4.22 -9.50 -0.69
N ARG A 63 3.03 -8.90 -0.79
CA ARG A 63 2.78 -7.53 -0.35
C ARG A 63 2.96 -7.39 1.16
N LEU A 64 2.35 -8.28 1.95
CA LEU A 64 2.44 -8.27 3.41
C LEU A 64 3.89 -8.48 3.89
N ALA A 65 4.64 -9.38 3.24
CA ALA A 65 6.07 -9.57 3.54
C ALA A 65 6.88 -8.29 3.26
N ALA A 66 6.68 -7.66 2.10
CA ALA A 66 7.38 -6.44 1.74
C ALA A 66 7.00 -5.25 2.65
N GLU A 67 5.76 -5.19 3.13
CA GLU A 67 5.31 -4.19 4.09
C GLU A 67 5.97 -4.39 5.46
N ALA A 68 6.00 -5.63 5.97
CA ALA A 68 6.71 -5.96 7.20
C ALA A 68 8.20 -5.62 7.15
N ASP A 69 8.87 -5.90 6.03
CA ASP A 69 10.28 -5.54 5.82
C ASP A 69 10.50 -4.03 5.84
N ARG A 70 9.59 -3.25 5.22
CA ARG A 70 9.65 -1.79 5.21
C ARG A 70 9.43 -1.19 6.60
N GLU A 71 8.47 -1.72 7.35
CA GLU A 71 8.20 -1.30 8.72
C GLU A 71 9.40 -1.59 9.63
N ALA A 72 9.97 -2.80 9.54
CA ALA A 72 11.17 -3.16 10.28
C ALA A 72 12.36 -2.25 9.94
N ALA A 73 12.58 -1.95 8.66
CA ALA A 73 13.61 -1.03 8.22
C ALA A 73 13.37 0.40 8.72
N ALA A 74 12.13 0.87 8.72
CA ALA A 74 11.76 2.19 9.22
C ALA A 74 11.97 2.31 10.73
N LEU A 75 11.63 1.27 11.50
CA LEU A 75 11.90 1.22 12.94
C LEU A 75 13.40 1.23 13.22
N ALA A 76 14.17 0.37 12.55
CA ALA A 76 15.63 0.34 12.70
C ALA A 76 16.29 1.68 12.33
N ALA A 77 15.78 2.38 11.30
CA ALA A 77 16.27 3.70 10.93
C ALA A 77 15.97 4.75 12.01
N LYS A 78 14.78 4.72 12.62
CA LYS A 78 14.42 5.61 13.74
C LYS A 78 15.30 5.37 14.95
N GLU A 79 15.49 4.10 15.35
CA GLU A 79 16.36 3.75 16.48
C GLU A 79 17.80 4.21 16.26
N ARG A 80 18.33 4.06 15.03
CA ARG A 80 19.67 4.57 14.68
C ARG A 80 19.74 6.08 14.78
N ALA A 81 18.74 6.80 14.26
CA ALA A 81 18.70 8.26 14.34
C ALA A 81 18.63 8.75 15.79
N GLU A 82 17.81 8.12 16.63
CA GLU A 82 17.72 8.44 18.06
C GLU A 82 19.05 8.15 18.79
N ALA A 83 19.69 7.02 18.49
CA ALA A 83 21.00 6.69 19.04
C ALA A 83 22.09 7.68 18.61
N GLU A 84 22.07 8.14 17.35
CA GLU A 84 22.99 9.17 16.85
C GLU A 84 22.77 10.51 17.54
N ILE A 85 21.51 10.94 17.70
CA ILE A 85 21.18 12.17 18.43
C ILE A 85 21.68 12.07 19.87
N ALA A 86 21.44 10.95 20.56
CA ALA A 86 21.91 10.74 21.93
C ALA A 86 23.46 10.80 22.01
N ARG A 87 24.16 10.19 21.06
CA ARG A 87 25.62 10.27 20.96
C ARG A 87 26.10 11.70 20.75
N GLN A 88 25.48 12.45 19.84
CA GLN A 88 25.84 13.84 19.59
C GLN A 88 25.60 14.74 20.81
N ILE A 89 24.53 14.51 21.56
CA ILE A 89 24.26 15.24 22.81
C ILE A 89 25.34 14.93 23.84
N ALA A 90 25.66 13.65 24.05
CA ALA A 90 26.69 13.23 24.98
C ALA A 90 28.07 13.80 24.62
N GLU A 91 28.42 13.77 23.32
CA GLU A 91 29.68 14.33 22.82
C GLU A 91 29.74 15.84 23.02
N LYS A 92 28.67 16.57 22.73
CA LYS A 92 28.60 18.02 22.99
C LYS A 92 28.74 18.34 24.46
N ALA A 93 28.09 17.57 25.34
CA ALA A 93 28.21 17.75 26.78
C ALA A 93 29.64 17.51 27.28
N ALA A 94 30.30 16.45 26.79
CA ALA A 94 31.70 16.17 27.11
C ALA A 94 32.63 17.31 26.68
N ARG A 95 32.50 17.77 25.42
CA ARG A 95 33.30 18.90 24.91
C ARG A 95 33.07 20.19 25.72
N GLN A 96 31.83 20.45 26.14
CA GLN A 96 31.53 21.61 26.99
C GLN A 96 32.17 21.49 28.38
N ALA A 97 32.17 20.29 28.96
CA ALA A 97 32.82 20.03 30.24
C ALA A 97 34.35 20.24 30.15
N ASP A 98 34.98 19.76 29.07
CA ASP A 98 36.42 19.94 28.83
C ASP A 98 36.77 21.42 28.68
N LEU A 99 36.02 22.17 27.87
CA LEU A 99 36.20 23.62 27.71
C LEU A 99 36.02 24.38 29.05
N ALA A 100 35.05 23.99 29.87
CA ALA A 100 34.84 24.60 31.17
C ALA A 100 36.01 24.30 32.14
N ALA A 101 36.56 23.08 32.09
CA ALA A 101 37.73 22.69 32.86
C ALA A 101 38.98 23.49 32.44
N GLU A 102 39.22 23.64 31.13
CA GLU A 102 40.32 24.46 30.59
C GLU A 102 40.21 25.92 31.00
N GLN A 103 39.01 26.52 30.87
CA GLN A 103 38.77 27.90 31.29
C GLN A 103 38.98 28.09 32.79
N LYS A 104 38.59 27.12 33.61
CA LYS A 104 38.84 27.15 35.05
C LYS A 104 40.34 27.08 35.33
N ALA A 105 41.07 26.14 34.73
CA ALA A 105 42.52 26.01 34.88
C ALA A 105 43.25 27.31 34.47
N ALA A 106 42.83 27.95 33.37
CA ALA A 106 43.38 29.22 32.92
C ALA A 106 43.09 30.37 33.92
N ARG A 107 41.88 30.43 34.48
CA ARG A 107 41.54 31.40 35.54
C ARG A 107 42.39 31.18 36.79
N ASP A 108 42.51 29.93 37.26
CA ASP A 108 43.26 29.58 38.46
C ASP A 108 44.76 29.91 38.28
N ALA A 109 45.33 29.65 37.10
CA ALA A 109 46.71 30.05 36.77
C ALA A 109 46.91 31.58 36.81
N ARG A 110 45.96 32.36 36.28
CA ARG A 110 45.99 33.83 36.35
C ARG A 110 45.90 34.33 37.79
N PHE A 111 45.01 33.75 38.60
CA PHE A 111 44.90 34.10 40.02
C PHE A 111 46.19 33.77 40.79
N ALA A 112 46.78 32.60 40.54
CA ALA A 112 48.07 32.22 41.13
C ALA A 112 49.18 33.20 40.76
N ALA A 113 49.30 33.57 39.48
CA ALA A 113 50.27 34.55 39.00
C ALA A 113 50.07 35.94 39.63
N ARG A 114 48.83 36.42 39.74
CA ARG A 114 48.50 37.70 40.40
C ARG A 114 48.87 37.67 41.88
N LYS A 115 48.54 36.58 42.59
CA LYS A 115 48.85 36.42 44.02
C LYS A 115 50.36 36.35 44.26
N ALA A 116 51.11 35.68 43.38
CA ALA A 116 52.57 35.64 43.45
C ALA A 116 53.18 37.04 43.27
N ARG A 117 52.65 37.86 42.36
CA ARG A 117 53.09 39.26 42.19
C ARG A 117 52.78 40.12 43.41
N ALA A 118 51.64 39.94 44.07
CA ALA A 118 51.25 40.74 45.24
C ALA A 118 51.98 40.37 46.54
N ARG A 119 52.65 39.21 46.58
CA ARG A 119 53.46 38.74 47.72
C ARG A 119 54.95 39.08 47.57
N ARG A 120 55.34 39.62 46.42
CA ARG A 120 56.68 40.10 46.13
C ARG A 120 56.70 41.61 46.28
#